data_AF-A0A852R928-F1
#
_entry.id   AF-A0A852R928-F1
#
_cell.length_a   1.000
_cell.length_b   1.000
_cell.length_c   1.000
_cell.angle_alpha   90.00
_cell.angle_beta   90.00
_cell.angle_gamma   90.00
#
_symmetry.space_group_name_H-M   'P 1'
#
loop_
_entity.id
_entity.type
_entity.pdbx_description
1 polymer ?
#
loop_
_entity_poly.entity_id
_entity_poly.type
_entity_poly.pdbx_seq_one_letter_code
_entity_poly.pdbx_strand_id
1 'polypeptide(L)'
;MSGFVDNDLALVQAAHQATTDLRDELGRRGAEAVLCAAAASDAGNPSLAAGYSALVDALAMAEREVAVLAREHQATVQRLGGSQ
;
A
#
# COMPACT_ATOMS: atom_id res chain seq x y z
N MET A 1 -24.48 -15.89 -20.06
CA MET A 1 -23.11 -16.18 -19.56
C MET A 1 -22.34 -14.91 -19.17
N SER A 2 -22.85 -13.68 -19.36
CA SER A 2 -22.14 -12.43 -19.00
C SER A 2 -22.15 -12.08 -17.51
N GLY A 3 -23.25 -12.35 -16.77
CA GLY A 3 -23.38 -11.91 -15.38
C GLY A 3 -22.40 -12.51 -14.36
N PHE A 4 -21.67 -13.58 -14.70
CA PHE A 4 -20.59 -14.13 -13.84
C PHE A 4 -19.28 -13.35 -14.03
N VAL A 5 -18.94 -13.00 -15.28
CA VAL A 5 -17.73 -12.25 -15.63
C VAL A 5 -17.80 -10.80 -15.17
N ASP A 6 -19.00 -10.19 -15.23
CA ASP A 6 -19.22 -8.82 -14.76
C ASP A 6 -19.04 -8.70 -13.23
N ASN A 7 -19.44 -9.74 -12.48
CA ASN A 7 -19.27 -9.80 -11.03
C ASN A 7 -17.78 -9.96 -10.65
N ASP A 8 -17.06 -10.84 -11.36
CA ASP A 8 -15.62 -11.02 -11.16
C ASP A 8 -14.83 -9.74 -11.47
N LEU A 9 -15.20 -9.02 -12.54
CA LEU A 9 -14.59 -7.74 -12.88
C LEU A 9 -14.80 -6.70 -11.77
N ALA A 10 -16.02 -6.58 -11.24
CA ALA A 10 -16.33 -5.65 -10.16
C ALA A 10 -15.54 -5.96 -8.87
N LEU A 11 -15.41 -7.25 -8.51
CA LEU A 11 -14.63 -7.68 -7.34
C LEU A 11 -13.15 -7.35 -7.49
N VAL A 12 -12.57 -7.60 -8.67
CA VAL A 12 -11.14 -7.31 -8.91
C VAL A 12 -10.89 -5.80 -8.94
N GLN A 13 -11.81 -4.99 -9.47
CA GLN A 13 -11.72 -3.52 -9.40
C GLN A 13 -11.76 -3.00 -7.97
N ALA A 14 -12.65 -3.54 -7.13
CA ALA A 14 -12.72 -3.19 -5.71
C ALA A 14 -11.43 -3.57 -4.97
N ALA A 15 -10.86 -4.75 -5.24
CA ALA A 15 -9.57 -5.17 -4.69
C ALA A 15 -8.41 -4.27 -5.15
N HIS A 16 -8.41 -3.85 -6.42
CA HIS A 16 -7.44 -2.90 -6.95
C HIS A 16 -7.52 -1.53 -6.24
N GLN A 17 -8.74 -1.02 -6.02
CA GLN A 17 -8.92 0.23 -5.29
C GLN A 17 -8.43 0.09 -3.84
N ALA A 18 -8.84 -0.96 -3.13
CA ALA A 18 -8.43 -1.18 -1.75
C ALA A 18 -6.91 -1.32 -1.58
N THR A 19 -6.24 -1.97 -2.53
CA THR A 19 -4.77 -2.09 -2.51
C THR A 19 -4.08 -0.76 -2.79
N THR A 20 -4.64 0.08 -3.67
CA THR A 20 -4.15 1.43 -3.93
C THR A 20 -4.30 2.33 -2.69
N ASP A 21 -5.48 2.32 -2.06
CA ASP A 21 -5.74 3.08 -0.84
C ASP A 21 -4.80 2.66 0.31
N LEU A 22 -4.58 1.35 0.46
CA LEU A 22 -3.66 0.80 1.45
C LEU A 22 -2.22 1.30 1.22
N ARG A 23 -1.78 1.36 -0.04
CA ARG A 23 -0.45 1.85 -0.39
C ARG A 23 -0.28 3.32 0.02
N ASP A 24 -1.26 4.16 -0.32
CA ASP A 24 -1.21 5.58 0.00
C ASP A 24 -1.20 5.81 1.51
N GLU A 25 -1.97 5.03 2.27
CA GLU A 25 -1.99 5.08 3.73
C GLU A 25 -0.65 4.63 4.34
N LEU A 26 -0.02 3.58 3.81
CA LEU A 26 1.32 3.15 4.23
C LEU A 26 2.36 4.25 3.98
N GLY A 27 2.31 4.89 2.81
CA GLY A 27 3.18 6.02 2.47
C GLY A 27 2.99 7.21 3.42
N ARG A 28 1.74 7.55 3.73
CA ARG A 28 1.40 8.62 4.68
C ARG A 28 1.92 8.33 6.08
N ARG A 29 1.75 7.10 6.58
CA ARG A 29 2.29 6.66 7.88
C ARG A 29 3.82 6.62 7.89
N GLY A 30 4.43 6.25 6.76
CA GLY A 30 5.88 6.28 6.59
C GLY A 30 6.42 7.70 6.77
N ALA A 31 5.79 8.68 6.11
CA ALA A 31 6.16 10.09 6.25
C ALA A 31 5.98 10.60 7.69
N GLU A 32 4.90 10.22 8.37
CA GLU A 32 4.68 10.56 9.78
C GLU A 32 5.75 9.95 10.69
N ALA A 33 6.12 8.69 10.48
CA ALA A 33 7.18 8.03 11.23
C ALA A 33 8.55 8.71 11.06
N VAL A 34 8.85 9.25 9.87
CA VAL A 34 10.07 10.06 9.63
C VAL A 34 10.07 11.33 10.49
N LEU A 35 8.94 12.05 10.53
CA LEU A 35 8.82 13.26 11.37
C LEU A 35 8.97 12.93 12.86
N CYS A 36 8.39 11.81 13.30
CA CYS A 36 8.53 11.32 14.67
C CYS A 36 9.97 10.89 15.01
N ALA A 37 10.68 10.25 14.08
CA ALA A 37 12.08 9.88 14.26
C ALA A 37 12.96 11.13 14.44
N ALA A 38 12.74 12.16 13.63
CA ALA A 38 13.45 13.44 13.74
C ALA A 38 13.15 14.11 15.09
N ALA A 39 11.89 14.21 15.49
CA ALA A 39 11.50 14.79 16.76
C ALA A 39 12.09 14.03 17.97
N ALA A 40 12.13 12.69 17.92
CA ALA A 40 12.75 11.88 18.95
C ALA A 40 14.27 12.09 19.03
N SER A 41 14.94 12.25 17.88
CA SER A 41 16.36 12.59 17.79
C SER A 41 16.64 13.96 18.41
N ASP A 42 15.87 14.98 18.04
CA ASP A 42 16.00 16.35 18.57
C ASP A 42 15.74 16.42 20.09
N ALA A 43 14.86 15.55 20.60
CA ALA A 43 14.59 15.40 22.03
C ALA A 43 15.68 14.61 22.79
N GLY A 44 16.73 14.14 22.12
CA GLY A 44 17.81 13.37 22.74
C GLY A 44 17.40 11.95 23.13
N ASN A 45 16.39 11.36 22.47
CA ASN A 45 15.90 10.01 22.73
C ASN A 45 16.26 9.03 21.58
N PRO A 46 17.49 8.49 21.55
CA PRO A 46 17.97 7.69 20.43
C PRO A 46 17.28 6.33 20.28
N SER A 47 16.79 5.72 21.38
CA SER A 47 16.08 4.45 21.30
C SER A 47 14.71 4.61 20.63
N LEU A 48 14.00 5.70 20.94
CA LEU A 48 12.73 6.03 20.29
C LEU A 48 12.95 6.41 18.81
N ALA A 49 13.98 7.19 18.50
CA ALA A 49 14.34 7.53 17.12
C ALA A 49 14.66 6.27 16.29
N ALA A 50 15.43 5.32 16.85
CA ALA A 50 15.72 4.04 16.21
C ALA A 50 14.46 3.19 16.00
N GLY A 51 13.53 3.19 16.97
CA GLY A 51 12.24 2.52 16.84
C GLY A 51 11.41 3.07 15.67
N TYR A 52 11.34 4.39 15.53
CA TYR A 52 10.67 5.01 14.37
C TYR A 52 11.40 4.74 13.05
N SER A 53 12.74 4.72 13.04
CA SER A 53 13.50 4.36 11.84
C SER A 53 13.18 2.93 11.38
N ALA A 54 13.13 1.97 12.31
CA ALA A 54 12.74 0.59 11.99
C ALA A 54 11.30 0.51 11.46
N LEU A 55 10.38 1.35 11.99
CA LEU A 55 9.01 1.44 11.49
C LEU A 55 8.97 2.01 10.05
N VAL A 56 9.77 3.03 9.74
CA VAL A 56 9.89 3.57 8.37
C VAL A 56 10.31 2.48 7.40
N ASP A 57 11.33 1.69 7.74
CA ASP A 57 11.81 0.59 6.90
C ASP A 57 10.72 -0.48 6.70
N ALA A 58 10.02 -0.86 7.77
CA ALA A 58 8.94 -1.84 7.70
C ALA A 58 7.76 -1.35 6.83
N LEU A 59 7.38 -0.07 6.94
CA LEU A 59 6.33 0.53 6.13
C LEU A 59 6.76 0.63 4.66
N ALA A 60 8.02 0.95 4.37
CA ALA A 60 8.55 0.99 3.01
C ALA A 60 8.56 -0.40 2.37
N MET A 61 8.86 -1.46 3.13
CA MET A 61 8.73 -2.84 2.65
C MET A 61 7.28 -3.19 2.35
N ALA A 62 6.36 -2.89 3.27
CA ALA A 62 4.93 -3.14 3.06
C ALA A 62 4.38 -2.38 1.84
N GLU A 63 4.76 -1.11 1.65
CA GLU A 63 4.35 -0.31 0.50
C GLU A 63 4.79 -0.96 -0.83
N ARG A 64 6.03 -1.48 -0.89
CA ARG A 64 6.55 -2.16 -2.09
C ARG A 64 5.76 -3.42 -2.42
N GLU A 65 5.48 -4.26 -1.43
CA GLU A 65 4.70 -5.49 -1.63
C GLU A 65 3.26 -5.17 -2.08
N VAL A 66 2.61 -4.18 -1.46
CA VAL A 66 1.27 -3.73 -1.88
C VAL A 66 1.30 -3.15 -3.30
N ALA A 67 2.36 -2.44 -3.68
CA ALA A 67 2.51 -1.93 -5.04
C ALA A 67 2.68 -3.05 -6.09
N VAL A 68 3.28 -4.19 -5.73
CA VAL A 68 3.31 -5.39 -6.59
C VAL A 68 1.89 -5.93 -6.77
N LEU A 69 1.17 -6.12 -5.67
CA LEU A 69 -0.21 -6.63 -5.69
C LEU A 69 -1.16 -5.73 -6.49
N ALA A 70 -1.03 -4.41 -6.36
CA ALA A 70 -1.83 -3.45 -7.12
C ALA A 70 -1.62 -3.60 -8.65
N ARG A 71 -0.38 -3.85 -9.09
CA ARG A 71 -0.07 -4.11 -10.52
C ARG A 71 -0.67 -5.42 -11.01
N GLU A 72 -0.66 -6.47 -10.18
CA GLU A 72 -1.27 -7.76 -10.50
C GLU A 72 -2.79 -7.65 -10.65
N HIS A 73 -3.45 -6.93 -9.74
CA HIS A 73 -4.87 -6.63 -9.86
C HIS A 73 -5.18 -5.82 -11.11
N GLN A 74 -4.41 -4.78 -11.41
CA GLN A 74 -4.58 -3.96 -12.63
C GLN A 74 -4.48 -4.82 -13.90
N ALA A 75 -3.47 -5.70 -13.99
CA ALA A 75 -3.32 -6.61 -15.13
C ALA A 75 -4.51 -7.59 -15.25
N THR A 76 -5.08 -8.01 -14.12
CA THR A 76 -6.26 -8.87 -14.09
C THR A 76 -7.52 -8.13 -14.55
N VAL A 77 -7.73 -6.88 -14.10
CA VAL A 77 -8.83 -6.02 -14.58
C VAL A 77 -8.75 -5.85 -16.10
N GLN A 78 -7.56 -5.54 -16.64
CA GLN A 78 -7.36 -5.37 -18.09
C GLN A 78 -7.69 -6.63 -18.87
N ARG A 79 -7.30 -7.82 -18.35
CA ARG A 79 -7.59 -9.11 -18.99
C ARG A 79 -9.08 -9.40 -19.02
N LEU A 80 -9.78 -9.17 -17.90
CA LEU A 80 -11.22 -9.41 -17.80
C LEU A 80 -12.04 -8.40 -18.62
N GLY A 81 -11.66 -7.12 -18.58
CA GLY A 81 -12.34 -6.05 -19.32
C GLY A 81 -12.08 -6.05 -20.83
N GLY A 82 -10.90 -6.50 -21.28
CA GLY A 82 -10.58 -6.65 -22.69
C GLY A 82 -11.07 -7.96 -23.33
N SER A 83 -11.62 -8.87 -22.54
CA SER A 83 -12.22 -10.14 -23.00
C SER A 83 -13.73 -10.03 -23.27
N GLN A 84 -14.32 -8.82 -23.18
CA GLN A 84 -15.74 -8.55 -23.46
C GLN A 84 -15.99 -8.18 -24.92
#